data_AF-A0A554IM96-F1
#
_entry.id   AF-A0A554IM96-F1
#
_cell.length_a   1.000
_cell.length_b   1.000
_cell.length_c   1.000
_cell.angle_alpha   90.00
_cell.angle_beta   90.00
_cell.angle_gamma   90.00
#
_symmetry.space_group_name_H-M   'P 1'
#
loop_
_entity.id
_entity.type
_entity.pdbx_description
1 polymer ?
#
loop_
_entity_poly.entity_id
_entity_poly.type
_entity_poly.pdbx_seq_one_letter_code
_entity_poly.pdbx_strand_id
1 'polypeptide(L)'
;EAKLLGHAAINSAQVITYYADDAMQQGVERIYDELVDTFGDESPQKKILIHRLAHAWNQVWSYEFMFSVCKYKKREHEPGYSFEYSADKTRYLAELRKGIESANDHIIRLTQALQNLVSPPIQVKAKNAIIAQNMQINQGATPSNDAKATT
;
A
#
# COMPACT_ATOMS: atom_id res chain seq x y z
N GLU A 1 20.90 17.00 1.99
CA GLU A 1 19.85 16.40 1.14
C GLU A 1 19.29 15.07 1.63
N ALA A 2 20.10 14.10 2.08
CA ALA A 2 19.61 12.78 2.52
C ALA A 2 18.49 12.80 3.61
N LYS A 3 18.51 13.77 4.53
CA LYS A 3 17.44 13.95 5.54
C LYS A 3 16.09 14.39 4.94
N LEU A 4 16.10 15.11 3.82
CA LEU A 4 14.91 15.57 3.11
C LEU A 4 14.27 14.43 2.32
N LEU A 5 15.08 13.53 1.75
CA LEU A 5 14.62 12.32 1.06
C LEU A 5 13.95 11.32 2.02
N GLY A 6 14.54 11.08 3.19
CA GLY A 6 13.92 10.24 4.23
C GLY A 6 12.61 10.85 4.76
N HIS A 7 12.56 12.17 4.95
CA HIS A 7 11.35 12.87 5.37
C HIS A 7 10.26 12.86 4.28
N ALA A 8 10.61 13.00 3.00
CA ALA A 8 9.69 12.91 1.88
C ALA A 8 9.21 11.47 1.62
N ALA A 9 10.05 10.45 1.81
CA ALA A 9 9.62 9.05 1.72
C ALA A 9 8.65 8.65 2.84
N ILE A 10 8.79 9.24 4.04
CA ILE A 10 7.89 8.98 5.18
C ILE A 10 6.60 9.82 5.09
N ASN A 11 6.68 11.06 4.60
CA ASN A 11 5.55 12.02 4.62
C ASN A 11 4.92 12.31 3.26
N SER A 12 5.51 11.88 2.15
CA SER A 12 4.84 11.93 0.84
C SER A 12 4.09 10.62 0.63
N ALA A 13 2.83 10.74 0.22
CA ALA A 13 2.03 9.58 -0.14
C ALA A 13 2.50 8.94 -1.45
N GLN A 14 3.36 9.61 -2.23
CA GLN A 14 3.69 9.26 -3.60
C GLN A 14 4.95 8.39 -3.68
N VAL A 15 4.95 7.46 -4.63
CA VAL A 15 6.14 6.68 -4.97
C VAL A 15 7.18 7.65 -5.54
N ILE A 16 8.38 7.68 -4.96
CA ILE A 16 9.50 8.45 -5.52
C ILE A 16 10.08 7.66 -6.70
N THR A 17 9.47 7.81 -7.87
CA THR A 17 9.84 7.10 -9.12
C THR A 17 11.10 7.66 -9.76
N TYR A 18 11.47 8.92 -9.46
CA TYR A 18 12.62 9.61 -10.05
C TYR A 18 13.98 8.87 -9.91
N TYR A 19 14.14 8.03 -8.89
CA TYR A 19 15.37 7.24 -8.68
C TYR A 19 15.31 5.81 -9.24
N ALA A 20 14.16 5.41 -9.78
CA ALA A 20 13.97 4.09 -10.37
C ALA A 20 14.47 4.08 -11.82
N ASP A 21 14.92 2.92 -12.30
CA ASP A 21 15.19 2.75 -13.74
C ASP A 21 13.88 2.77 -14.56
N ASP A 22 13.98 3.00 -15.87
CA ASP A 22 12.82 3.20 -16.75
C ASP A 22 11.83 2.02 -16.71
N ALA A 23 12.32 0.78 -16.59
CA ALA A 23 11.46 -0.41 -16.54
C ALA A 23 10.68 -0.47 -15.23
N MET A 24 11.33 -0.11 -14.13
CA MET A 24 10.75 -0.06 -12.80
C MET A 24 9.79 1.14 -12.67
N GLN A 25 10.09 2.29 -13.30
CA GLN A 25 9.15 3.42 -13.41
C GLN A 25 7.87 3.01 -14.15
N GLN A 26 8.00 2.43 -15.35
CA GLN A 26 6.87 1.99 -16.16
C GLN A 26 6.02 0.94 -15.44
N GLY A 27 6.64 -0.01 -14.72
CA GLY A 27 5.89 -1.01 -13.97
C GLY A 27 5.16 -0.42 -12.76
N VAL A 28 5.75 0.55 -12.06
CA VAL A 28 5.08 1.25 -10.95
C VAL A 28 3.88 2.06 -11.44
N GLU A 29 4.04 2.80 -12.54
CA GLU A 29 2.95 3.56 -13.16
C GLU A 29 1.82 2.64 -13.59
N ARG A 30 2.16 1.54 -14.28
CA ARG A 30 1.18 0.53 -14.67
C ARG A 30 0.43 -0.07 -13.48
N ILE A 31 1.13 -0.43 -12.41
CA ILE A 31 0.49 -0.97 -11.19
C ILE A 31 -0.42 0.09 -10.56
N TYR A 32 0.01 1.35 -10.52
CA TYR A 32 -0.82 2.44 -10.03
C TYR A 32 -2.11 2.56 -10.83
N ASP A 33 -2.02 2.59 -12.16
CA ASP A 33 -3.17 2.70 -13.05
C ASP A 33 -4.13 1.51 -12.89
N GLU A 34 -3.61 0.28 -12.86
CA GLU A 34 -4.42 -0.94 -12.63
C GLU A 34 -5.16 -0.89 -11.27
N LEU A 35 -4.53 -0.33 -10.23
CA LEU A 35 -5.15 -0.16 -8.91
C LEU A 35 -6.22 0.94 -8.90
N VAL A 36 -6.00 2.04 -9.62
CA VAL A 36 -7.01 3.10 -9.81
C VAL A 36 -8.22 2.56 -10.55
N ASP A 37 -8.01 1.82 -11.64
CA ASP A 37 -9.08 1.18 -12.42
C ASP A 37 -9.91 0.20 -11.57
N THR A 38 -9.25 -0.53 -10.68
CA THR A 38 -9.91 -1.57 -9.85
C THR A 38 -10.69 -0.98 -8.67
N PHE A 39 -10.11 0.00 -7.97
CA PHE A 39 -10.63 0.46 -6.67
C PHE A 39 -11.21 1.88 -6.68
N GLY A 40 -10.96 2.65 -7.73
CA GLY A 40 -11.26 4.08 -7.83
C GLY A 40 -10.32 4.92 -6.96
N ASP A 41 -10.08 6.17 -7.38
CA ASP A 41 -9.20 7.13 -6.71
C ASP A 41 -9.97 8.36 -6.17
N GLU A 42 -11.30 8.26 -6.07
CA GLU A 42 -12.17 9.41 -5.85
C GLU A 42 -12.06 10.01 -4.45
N SER A 43 -11.49 9.27 -3.48
CA SER A 43 -11.20 9.78 -2.14
C SER A 43 -9.69 9.93 -1.89
N PRO A 44 -9.26 10.98 -1.13
CA PRO A 44 -7.86 11.14 -0.75
C PRO A 44 -7.28 9.91 -0.05
N GLN A 45 -8.08 9.23 0.76
CA GLN A 45 -7.68 8.01 1.48
C GLN A 45 -7.39 6.86 0.52
N LYS A 46 -8.25 6.66 -0.50
CA LYS A 46 -8.00 5.66 -1.56
C LYS A 46 -6.74 6.00 -2.34
N LYS A 47 -6.55 7.25 -2.77
CA LYS A 47 -5.33 7.72 -3.45
C LYS A 47 -4.06 7.41 -2.67
N ILE A 48 -4.05 7.74 -1.38
CA ILE A 48 -2.89 7.47 -0.51
C ILE A 48 -2.62 5.97 -0.40
N LEU A 49 -3.64 5.15 -0.23
CA LEU A 49 -3.49 3.70 -0.14
C LEU A 49 -3.00 3.09 -1.46
N ILE A 50 -3.51 3.55 -2.60
CA ILE A 50 -3.09 3.10 -3.92
C ILE A 50 -1.61 3.43 -4.16
N HIS A 51 -1.17 4.66 -3.88
CA HIS A 51 0.26 4.98 -4.02
C HIS A 51 1.15 4.16 -3.06
N ARG A 52 0.71 3.93 -1.81
CA ARG A 52 1.45 3.09 -0.86
C ARG A 52 1.52 1.64 -1.31
N LEU A 53 0.46 1.14 -1.94
CA LEU A 53 0.41 -0.22 -2.47
C LEU A 53 1.34 -0.36 -3.68
N ALA A 54 1.30 0.59 -4.62
CA ALA A 54 2.25 0.66 -5.73
C ALA A 54 3.71 0.76 -5.23
N HIS A 55 3.95 1.50 -4.13
CA HIS A 55 5.27 1.56 -3.49
C HIS A 55 5.71 0.20 -2.94
N ALA A 56 4.82 -0.51 -2.26
CA ALA A 56 5.14 -1.82 -1.68
C ALA A 56 5.48 -2.84 -2.79
N TRP A 57 4.74 -2.82 -3.90
CA TRP A 57 5.08 -3.62 -5.09
C TRP A 57 6.44 -3.26 -5.67
N ASN A 58 6.77 -1.97 -5.76
CA ASN A 58 8.09 -1.53 -6.20
C ASN A 58 9.20 -2.06 -5.30
N GLN A 59 8.99 -2.02 -3.98
CA GLN A 59 9.95 -2.52 -3.00
C GLN A 59 10.17 -4.02 -3.15
N VAL A 60 9.10 -4.82 -3.31
CA VAL A 60 9.22 -6.26 -3.56
C VAL A 60 10.08 -6.51 -4.80
N TRP A 61 9.76 -5.86 -5.92
CA TRP A 61 10.48 -6.07 -7.17
C TRP A 61 11.96 -5.68 -7.05
N SER A 62 12.25 -4.55 -6.40
CA SER A 62 13.62 -4.12 -6.10
C SER A 62 14.38 -5.17 -5.28
N TYR A 63 13.76 -5.71 -4.23
CA TYR A 63 14.39 -6.75 -3.42
C TYR A 63 14.57 -8.06 -4.19
N GLU A 64 13.63 -8.47 -5.04
CA GLU A 64 13.78 -9.67 -5.88
C GLU A 64 14.88 -9.52 -6.93
N PHE A 65 15.01 -8.34 -7.53
CA PHE A 65 16.10 -8.02 -8.43
C PHE A 65 17.45 -8.09 -7.71
N MET A 66 17.57 -7.40 -6.57
CA MET A 66 18.78 -7.45 -5.72
C MET A 66 19.09 -8.88 -5.27
N PHE A 67 18.08 -9.67 -4.90
CA PHE A 67 18.24 -11.05 -4.51
C PHE A 67 18.81 -11.88 -5.65
N SER A 68 18.30 -11.69 -6.86
CA SER A 68 18.80 -12.38 -8.07
C SER A 68 20.24 -11.99 -8.39
N VAL A 69 20.58 -10.70 -8.33
CA VAL A 69 21.94 -10.20 -8.57
C VAL A 69 22.92 -10.66 -7.49
N CYS A 70 22.50 -10.74 -6.23
CA CYS A 70 23.33 -11.24 -5.13
C CYS A 70 23.52 -12.75 -5.17
N LYS A 71 22.53 -13.50 -5.68
CA LYS A 71 22.53 -14.96 -5.69
C LYS A 71 23.31 -15.54 -6.86
N TYR A 72 23.30 -14.86 -8.01
CA TYR A 72 23.83 -15.38 -9.26
C TYR A 72 24.90 -14.46 -9.84
N LYS A 73 26.11 -15.00 -10.06
CA LYS A 73 27.12 -14.34 -10.90
C LYS A 73 27.08 -14.92 -12.31
N LYS A 74 27.19 -14.06 -13.33
CA LYS A 74 27.40 -14.50 -14.71
C LYS A 74 28.78 -15.18 -14.79
N ARG A 75 28.86 -16.37 -15.37
CA ARG A 75 30.17 -17.02 -15.59
C ARG A 75 30.91 -16.23 -16.66
N GLU A 76 32.14 -15.79 -16.37
CA GLU A 76 32.93 -14.95 -17.28
C GLU A 76 33.30 -15.65 -18.60
N HIS A 77 33.36 -16.98 -18.59
CA HIS A 77 33.86 -17.79 -19.71
C HIS A 77 32.92 -18.91 -20.13
N GLU A 78 31.71 -18.99 -19.58
CA GLU A 78 30.71 -20.01 -19.93
C GLU A 78 29.33 -19.38 -20.06
N PRO A 79 28.49 -19.86 -21.00
CA PRO A 79 27.07 -19.51 -21.02
C PRO A 79 26.42 -20.05 -19.74
N GLY A 80 25.98 -19.14 -18.87
CA GLY A 80 25.22 -19.49 -17.67
C GLY A 80 25.53 -18.63 -16.45
N TYR A 81 24.81 -18.93 -15.38
CA TYR A 81 24.97 -18.31 -14.08
C TYR A 81 25.48 -19.34 -13.08
N SER A 82 26.34 -18.94 -12.15
CA SER A 82 26.77 -19.75 -11.01
C SER A 82 26.28 -19.13 -9.71
N PHE A 83 25.90 -19.97 -8.76
CA PHE A 83 25.52 -19.52 -7.42
C PHE A 83 26.75 -19.00 -6.68
N GLU A 84 26.62 -17.85 -6.01
CA GLU A 84 27.70 -17.23 -5.24
C GLU A 84 27.54 -17.52 -3.73
N TYR A 85 28.45 -18.30 -3.15
CA TYR A 85 28.37 -18.79 -1.77
C TYR A 85 29.25 -18.01 -0.77
N SER A 86 29.71 -16.80 -1.09
CA SER A 86 30.53 -16.04 -0.12
C SER A 86 29.71 -15.70 1.13
N ALA A 87 30.34 -15.74 2.30
CA ALA A 87 29.68 -15.52 3.59
C ALA A 87 28.99 -14.13 3.64
N ASP A 88 29.64 -13.11 3.08
CA ASP A 88 29.09 -11.76 2.98
C ASP A 88 27.82 -11.72 2.11
N LYS A 89 27.83 -12.35 0.93
CA LYS A 89 26.65 -12.41 0.04
C LYS A 89 25.50 -13.19 0.66
N THR A 90 25.80 -14.29 1.34
CA THR A 90 24.80 -15.12 2.02
C THR A 90 24.07 -14.34 3.13
N ARG A 91 24.78 -13.47 3.86
CA ARG A 91 24.19 -12.55 4.83
C ARG A 91 23.25 -11.53 4.15
N TYR A 92 23.66 -10.94 3.03
CA TYR A 92 22.78 -10.02 2.27
C TYR A 92 21.53 -10.72 1.73
N LEU A 93 21.63 -11.98 1.28
CA LEU A 93 20.48 -12.75 0.82
C LEU A 93 19.43 -12.96 1.92
N ALA A 94 19.86 -13.17 3.17
CA ALA A 94 18.94 -13.31 4.30
C ALA A 94 18.20 -11.99 4.59
N GLU A 95 18.89 -10.86 4.54
CA GLU A 95 18.27 -9.54 4.73
C GLU A 95 17.34 -9.16 3.57
N LEU A 96 17.73 -9.48 2.33
CA LEU A 96 16.87 -9.28 1.16
C LEU A 96 15.60 -10.12 1.24
N ARG A 97 15.69 -11.38 1.69
CA ARG A 97 14.51 -12.22 1.91
C ARG A 97 13.56 -11.64 2.97
N LYS A 98 14.08 -11.12 4.09
CA LYS A 98 13.26 -10.40 5.07
C LYS A 98 12.62 -9.14 4.49
N GLY A 99 13.34 -8.41 3.62
CA GLY A 99 12.82 -7.27 2.88
C GLY A 99 11.62 -7.63 2.00
N ILE A 100 11.73 -8.73 1.25
CA ILE A 100 10.63 -9.28 0.43
C ILE A 100 9.43 -9.65 1.31
N GLU A 101 9.66 -10.37 2.41
CA GLU A 101 8.59 -10.78 3.34
C GLU A 101 7.86 -9.56 3.94
N SER A 102 8.61 -8.56 4.39
CA SER A 102 8.04 -7.32 4.95
C SER A 102 7.23 -6.52 3.92
N ALA A 103 7.73 -6.41 2.69
CA ALA A 103 7.02 -5.71 1.63
C ALA A 103 5.75 -6.46 1.17
N ASN A 104 5.78 -7.80 1.14
CA ASN A 104 4.61 -8.63 0.91
C ASN A 104 3.54 -8.46 2.00
N ASP A 105 3.95 -8.40 3.27
CA ASP A 105 3.04 -8.10 4.38
C ASP A 105 2.35 -6.74 4.22
N HIS A 106 3.09 -5.72 3.75
CA HIS A 106 2.51 -4.41 3.44
C HIS A 106 1.51 -4.49 2.29
N ILE A 107 1.81 -5.22 1.20
CA ILE A 107 0.86 -5.42 0.08
C ILE A 107 -0.44 -6.01 0.60
N ILE A 108 -0.38 -7.08 1.41
CA ILE A 108 -1.57 -7.76 1.94
C ILE A 108 -2.40 -6.80 2.78
N ARG A 109 -1.78 -6.09 3.73
CA ARG A 109 -2.47 -5.17 4.64
C ARG A 109 -3.10 -3.98 3.90
N LEU A 110 -2.38 -3.38 2.96
CA LEU A 110 -2.84 -2.23 2.19
C LEU A 110 -3.97 -2.63 1.23
N THR A 111 -3.86 -3.81 0.60
CA THR A 111 -4.92 -4.35 -0.25
C THR A 111 -6.19 -4.60 0.55
N GLN A 112 -6.09 -5.22 1.74
CA GLN A 112 -7.24 -5.42 2.61
C GLN A 112 -7.85 -4.11 3.07
N ALA A 113 -7.03 -3.11 3.41
CA ALA A 113 -7.51 -1.78 3.78
C ALA A 113 -8.27 -1.11 2.63
N LEU A 114 -7.77 -1.22 1.40
CA LEU A 114 -8.40 -0.67 0.21
C LEU A 114 -9.73 -1.39 -0.10
N GLN A 115 -9.74 -2.72 -0.03
CA GLN A 115 -10.96 -3.53 -0.17
C GLN A 115 -12.02 -3.14 0.86
N ASN A 116 -11.63 -2.92 2.12
CA ASN A 116 -12.57 -2.51 3.17
C ASN A 116 -13.18 -1.12 2.91
N LEU A 117 -12.51 -0.24 2.16
CA LEU A 117 -13.06 1.06 1.77
C LEU A 117 -14.01 0.95 0.57
N VAL A 118 -13.70 0.09 -0.40
CA VAL A 118 -14.54 -0.12 -1.60
C VAL A 118 -15.76 -0.98 -1.31
N SER A 119 -15.59 -2.02 -0.52
CA SER A 119 -16.63 -2.99 -0.15
C SER A 119 -16.54 -3.31 1.33
N PRO A 120 -17.04 -2.41 2.21
CA PRO A 120 -16.91 -2.59 3.63
C PRO A 120 -17.55 -3.90 4.10
N PRO A 121 -16.94 -4.59 5.09
CA PRO A 121 -17.49 -5.81 5.66
C PRO A 121 -18.94 -5.60 6.14
N ILE A 122 -19.76 -6.66 6.06
CA ILE A 122 -21.20 -6.61 6.40
C ILE A 122 -21.45 -6.03 7.80
N GLN A 123 -20.58 -6.32 8.77
CA GLN A 123 -20.68 -5.79 10.14
C GLN A 123 -20.54 -4.26 10.18
N VAL A 124 -19.66 -3.69 9.35
CA VAL A 124 -19.46 -2.23 9.24
C VAL A 124 -20.65 -1.61 8.50
N LYS A 125 -21.14 -2.26 7.44
CA LYS A 125 -22.37 -1.84 6.74
C LYS A 125 -23.57 -1.79 7.69
N ALA A 126 -23.76 -2.82 8.49
CA ALA A 126 -24.83 -2.90 9.49
C ALA A 126 -24.71 -1.79 10.55
N LYS A 127 -23.51 -1.56 11.09
CA LYS A 127 -23.27 -0.47 12.06
C LYS A 127 -23.56 0.91 11.45
N ASN A 128 -23.09 1.15 10.22
CA ASN A 128 -23.32 2.43 9.53
C ASN A 128 -24.81 2.64 9.22
N ALA A 129 -25.54 1.58 8.85
CA ALA A 129 -26.98 1.64 8.64
C ALA A 129 -27.75 1.99 9.93
N ILE A 130 -27.38 1.39 11.07
CA ILE A 130 -27.98 1.70 12.37
C ILE A 130 -27.74 3.17 12.75
N ILE A 131 -26.51 3.68 12.55
CA ILE A 131 -26.20 5.08 12.84
C ILE A 131 -26.99 6.03 11.92
N ALA A 132 -27.08 5.72 10.62
CA ALA A 132 -27.84 6.53 9.67
C ALA A 132 -29.34 6.54 10.00
N GLN A 133 -29.91 5.40 10.39
CA GLN A 133 -31.30 5.32 10.88
C GLN A 133 -31.49 6.17 12.14
N ASN A 134 -30.58 6.08 13.12
CA ASN A 134 -30.65 6.87 14.35
C ASN A 134 -30.53 8.39 14.07
N MET A 135 -29.69 8.80 13.12
CA MET A 135 -29.59 10.20 12.71
C MET A 135 -30.86 10.70 12.01
N GLN A 136 -31.51 9.87 11.17
CA GLN A 136 -32.81 10.21 10.59
C GLN A 136 -33.92 10.33 11.64
N ILE A 137 -33.98 9.41 12.61
CA ILE A 137 -34.96 9.47 13.70
C ILE A 137 -34.80 10.74 14.53
N ASN A 138 -33.55 11.12 14.85
CA ASN A 138 -33.27 12.33 15.62
C ASN A 138 -33.52 13.63 14.84
N GLN A 139 -33.52 13.60 13.51
CA GLN A 139 -33.89 14.75 12.66
C GLN A 139 -35.40 14.81 12.38
N GLY A 140 -36.12 13.68 12.48
CA GLY A 140 -37.58 13.60 12.34
C GLY A 140 -38.35 13.94 13.61
N ALA A 141 -37.69 13.99 14.77
CA ALA A 141 -38.29 14.41 16.02
C ALA A 141 -38.45 15.95 16.04
N THR A 142 -39.57 16.46 15.51
CA THR A 142 -40.00 17.84 15.77
C THR A 142 -40.07 18.05 17.29
N PRO A 143 -39.50 19.12 17.88
CA PRO A 143 -39.59 19.34 19.32
C PRO A 143 -41.06 19.40 19.71
N SER A 144 -41.53 18.48 20.56
CA SER A 144 -42.88 18.55 21.11
C SER A 144 -42.98 19.80 21.99
N ASN A 145 -43.93 20.67 21.69
CA ASN A 145 -44.21 21.91 22.42
C ASN A 145 -44.89 21.68 23.79
N ASP A 146 -44.71 20.51 24.42
CA ASP A 146 -45.38 20.14 25.67
C ASP A 146 -44.60 20.58 26.91
N ALA A 147 -44.04 21.79 26.89
CA ALA A 147 -43.39 22.43 28.04
C ALA A 147 -43.99 23.80 28.38
N LYS A 148 -45.31 23.96 28.17
CA LYS A 148 -46.10 25.05 28.74
C LYS A 148 -47.44 24.53 29.25
N ALA A 149 -47.51 24.19 30.53
CA ALA A 149 -48.62 24.52 31.42
C ALA A 149 -48.48 23.76 32.75
N THR A 150 -47.86 24.39 33.74
CA THR A 150 -48.25 24.24 35.14
C THR A 150 -47.83 25.50 35.88
N THR A 151 -48.79 26.43 35.95
CA THR A 151 -48.93 27.43 37.02
C THR A 151 -48.99 26.79 38.38
#